data_AF-A0A195B7P8-F1
#
_entry.id   AF-A0A195B7P8-F1
#
_cell.length_a   1.000
_cell.length_b   1.000
_cell.length_c   1.000
_cell.angle_alpha   90.00
_cell.angle_beta   90.00
_cell.angle_gamma   90.00
#
_symmetry.space_group_name_H-M   'P 1'
#
loop_
_entity.id
_entity.type
_entity.pdbx_description
1 polymer ?
#
loop_
_entity_poly.entity_id
_entity_poly.type
_entity_poly.pdbx_seq_one_letter_code
_entity_poly.pdbx_strand_id
1 'polypeptide(L)'
;MGQTVGKMPETWEGLLEEKDRVLHWSSEVLARVQDNVRNEDTFLLDYDDNKVNAKIDTWIKTNRTQVDETFNKFPNASDELKNVVNTGIEKLTEEIRTKTRKDYQNAYSDMKKFSKKVDQLGSDERKIHAEIQNLEVEYAGDVQKFQKKFGPLRLKVFDNLRTGEKMIFQDKRLKTDFTKKVYDIDHKNSAECIKKINKLLKDFEKNAAKENK
;
A
#
# COMPACT_ATOMS: atom_id res chain seq x y z
N MET A 1 12.65 24.84 4.68
CA MET A 1 13.15 25.73 5.76
C MET A 1 13.57 24.83 6.90
N GLY A 2 14.87 24.75 7.21
CA GLY A 2 15.37 23.91 8.28
C GLY A 2 15.14 24.58 9.62
N GLN A 3 14.14 24.11 10.38
CA GLN A 3 14.00 24.50 11.78
C GLN A 3 15.28 24.10 12.52
N THR A 4 15.76 24.95 13.42
CA THR A 4 16.91 24.68 14.29
C THR A 4 16.46 24.86 15.74
N VAL A 5 16.91 23.96 16.61
CA VAL A 5 16.62 24.05 18.04
C VAL A 5 17.44 25.21 18.63
N GLY A 6 16.77 26.30 19.02
CA GLY A 6 17.42 27.46 19.66
C GLY A 6 17.91 27.16 21.08
N LYS A 7 18.65 28.10 21.69
CA LYS A 7 19.06 28.00 23.11
C LYS A 7 17.85 27.79 24.03
N MET A 8 17.99 26.97 25.07
CA MET A 8 16.95 26.76 26.07
C MET A 8 16.66 28.10 26.80
N PRO A 9 15.38 28.53 26.90
CA PRO A 9 15.01 29.71 27.68
C PRO A 9 15.37 29.58 29.16
N GLU A 10 15.77 30.67 29.79
CA GLU A 10 16.20 30.71 31.20
C GLU A 10 15.10 31.22 32.15
N THR A 11 14.04 31.84 31.61
CA THR A 11 12.89 32.34 32.37
C THR A 11 11.73 31.37 32.32
N TRP A 12 10.89 31.38 33.36
CA TRP A 12 9.68 30.54 33.41
C TRP A 12 8.73 30.82 32.24
N GLU A 13 8.45 32.10 31.95
CA GLU A 13 7.61 32.52 30.84
C GLU A 13 8.14 32.04 29.48
N GLY A 14 9.44 32.20 29.23
CA GLY A 14 10.07 31.71 28.00
C GLY A 14 10.05 30.19 27.88
N LEU A 15 10.10 29.46 28.99
CA LEU A 15 9.95 28.00 28.98
C LEU A 15 8.53 27.56 28.61
N LEU A 16 7.50 28.30 29.03
CA LEU A 16 6.12 28.03 28.64
C LEU A 16 5.89 28.33 27.15
N GLU A 17 6.43 29.44 26.64
CA GLU A 17 6.38 29.74 25.20
C GLU A 17 7.06 28.66 24.35
N GLU A 18 8.25 28.22 24.77
CA GLU A 18 8.96 27.14 24.05
C GLU A 18 8.24 25.80 24.22
N LYS A 19 7.61 25.52 25.37
CA LYS A 19 6.74 24.35 25.57
C LYS A 19 5.62 24.33 24.53
N ASP A 20 4.91 25.43 24.36
CA ASP A 20 3.81 25.54 23.41
C ASP A 20 4.29 25.39 21.96
N ARG A 21 5.46 25.96 21.63
CA ARG A 21 6.11 25.73 20.33
C ARG A 21 6.45 24.25 20.09
N VAL A 22 7.00 23.57 21.09
CA VAL A 22 7.33 22.14 20.97
C VAL A 22 6.05 21.29 20.90
N LEU A 23 4.98 21.65 21.61
CA LEU A 23 3.68 21.00 21.48
C LEU A 23 3.07 21.19 20.08
N HIS A 24 3.27 22.36 19.47
CA HIS A 24 2.89 22.59 18.07
C HIS A 24 3.65 21.64 17.12
N TRP A 25 4.96 21.55 17.25
CA TRP A 25 5.79 20.61 16.49
C TRP A 25 5.39 19.15 16.69
N SER A 26 5.11 18.77 17.93
CA SER A 26 4.60 17.45 18.27
C SER A 26 3.27 17.16 17.57
N SER A 27 2.38 18.15 17.54
CA SER A 27 1.09 18.06 16.82
C SER A 27 1.29 17.93 15.31
N GLU A 28 2.27 18.61 14.71
CA GLU A 28 2.61 18.43 13.30
C GLU A 28 3.07 17.01 12.98
N VAL A 29 3.90 16.39 13.85
CA VAL A 29 4.32 15.00 13.67
C VAL A 29 3.10 14.07 13.69
N LEU A 30 2.21 14.25 14.66
CA LEU A 30 0.98 13.44 14.78
C LEU A 30 0.05 13.62 13.58
N ALA A 31 -0.12 14.85 13.09
CA ALA A 31 -0.91 15.13 11.89
C ALA A 31 -0.34 14.40 10.66
N ARG A 32 0.98 14.43 10.46
CA ARG A 32 1.65 13.73 9.36
C ARG A 32 1.50 12.21 9.44
N VAL A 33 1.55 11.64 10.65
CA VAL A 33 1.29 10.21 10.87
C VAL A 33 -0.15 9.88 10.45
N GLN A 34 -1.13 10.68 10.88
CA GLN A 34 -2.53 10.47 10.53
C GLN A 34 -2.78 10.60 9.02
N ASP A 35 -2.16 11.59 8.37
CA ASP A 35 -2.22 11.76 6.92
C ASP A 35 -1.62 10.56 6.18
N ASN A 36 -0.53 9.98 6.68
CA ASN A 36 0.06 8.79 6.06
C ASN A 36 -0.90 7.60 6.06
N VAL A 37 -1.55 7.32 7.20
CA VAL A 37 -2.56 6.25 7.33
C VAL A 37 -3.70 6.45 6.33
N ARG A 38 -4.28 7.66 6.29
CA ARG A 38 -5.37 7.97 5.35
C ARG A 38 -4.96 7.84 3.88
N ASN A 39 -3.75 8.30 3.55
CA ASN A 39 -3.23 8.26 2.19
C ASN A 39 -2.89 6.82 1.75
N GLU A 40 -2.51 5.95 2.67
CA GLU A 40 -2.29 4.54 2.40
C GLU A 40 -3.61 3.81 2.10
N ASP A 41 -4.62 4.00 2.95
CA ASP A 41 -5.96 3.40 2.72
C ASP A 41 -6.50 3.81 1.36
N THR A 42 -6.39 5.10 1.02
CA THR A 42 -6.83 5.62 -0.29
C THR A 42 -6.04 5.01 -1.44
N PHE A 43 -4.71 4.87 -1.30
CA PHE A 43 -3.86 4.27 -2.33
C PHE A 43 -4.22 2.81 -2.62
N LEU A 44 -4.61 2.05 -1.58
CA LEU A 44 -4.94 0.63 -1.72
C LEU A 44 -6.31 0.37 -2.35
N LEU A 45 -7.20 1.35 -2.40
CA LEU A 45 -8.51 1.22 -3.06
C LEU A 45 -8.38 0.87 -4.56
N ASP A 46 -7.31 1.32 -5.22
CA ASP A 46 -7.06 1.01 -6.63
C ASP A 46 -6.58 -0.45 -6.85
N TYR A 47 -6.31 -1.18 -5.78
CA TYR A 47 -5.78 -2.55 -5.78
C TYR A 47 -6.67 -3.51 -4.98
N ASP A 48 -7.92 -3.13 -4.71
CA ASP A 48 -8.89 -3.99 -4.05
C ASP A 48 -9.30 -5.19 -4.94
N ASP A 49 -10.01 -6.15 -4.34
CA ASP A 49 -10.45 -7.35 -5.04
C ASP A 49 -11.36 -7.04 -6.24
N ASN A 50 -12.15 -5.96 -6.18
CA ASN A 50 -13.04 -5.56 -7.27
C ASN A 50 -12.25 -5.06 -8.48
N LYS A 51 -11.22 -4.24 -8.25
CA LYS A 51 -10.31 -3.76 -9.30
C LYS A 51 -9.52 -4.89 -9.92
N VAL A 52 -9.01 -5.82 -9.10
CA VAL A 52 -8.32 -7.03 -9.58
C VAL A 52 -9.25 -7.88 -10.45
N ASN A 53 -10.48 -8.12 -10.00
CA ASN A 53 -11.47 -8.89 -10.76
C ASN A 53 -11.79 -8.24 -12.10
N ALA A 54 -12.11 -6.95 -12.11
CA ALA A 54 -12.44 -6.22 -13.34
C ALA A 54 -11.28 -6.23 -14.36
N LYS A 55 -10.03 -6.14 -13.87
CA LYS A 55 -8.84 -6.24 -14.71
C LYS A 55 -8.71 -7.63 -15.36
N ILE A 56 -8.89 -8.69 -14.57
CA ILE A 56 -8.81 -10.06 -15.08
C ILE A 56 -9.94 -10.35 -16.05
N ASP A 57 -11.15 -9.88 -15.76
CA ASP A 57 -12.30 -10.00 -16.67
C ASP A 57 -12.01 -9.34 -18.01
N THR A 58 -11.30 -8.22 -18.01
CA THR A 58 -10.85 -7.56 -19.24
C THR A 58 -9.87 -8.45 -20.00
N TRP A 59 -8.91 -9.09 -19.33
CA TRP A 59 -7.99 -10.04 -19.99
C TRP A 59 -8.74 -11.22 -20.62
N ILE A 60 -9.70 -11.80 -19.90
CA ILE A 60 -10.51 -12.92 -20.40
C ILE A 60 -11.38 -12.47 -21.58
N LYS A 61 -12.05 -11.32 -21.48
CA LYS A 61 -12.86 -10.74 -22.56
C LYS A 61 -12.05 -10.48 -23.83
N THR A 62 -10.84 -9.94 -23.71
CA THR A 62 -9.95 -9.72 -24.87
C THR A 62 -9.60 -11.02 -25.59
N ASN A 63 -9.46 -12.12 -24.85
CA ASN A 63 -9.20 -13.44 -25.45
C ASN A 63 -10.48 -14.12 -25.97
N ARG A 64 -11.67 -13.59 -25.65
CA ARG A 64 -12.93 -14.22 -26.05
C ARG A 64 -13.12 -14.22 -27.56
N THR A 65 -12.72 -13.15 -28.24
CA THR A 65 -12.73 -13.08 -29.70
C THR A 65 -11.97 -14.24 -30.33
N GLN A 66 -10.78 -14.55 -29.80
CA GLN A 66 -9.97 -15.67 -30.30
C GLN A 66 -10.64 -17.02 -30.07
N VAL A 67 -11.31 -17.20 -28.92
CA VAL A 67 -12.06 -18.43 -28.61
C VAL A 67 -13.21 -18.61 -29.59
N ASP A 68 -14.01 -17.55 -29.82
CA ASP A 68 -15.16 -17.60 -30.71
C ASP A 68 -14.72 -17.81 -32.17
N GLU A 69 -13.62 -17.19 -32.61
CA GLU A 69 -13.00 -17.47 -33.91
C GLU A 69 -12.59 -18.93 -34.07
N THR A 70 -11.97 -19.54 -33.05
CA THR A 70 -11.60 -20.95 -33.09
C THR A 70 -12.85 -21.85 -33.13
N PHE A 71 -13.90 -21.53 -32.38
CA PHE A 71 -15.16 -22.29 -32.45
C PHE A 71 -15.80 -22.19 -33.83
N ASN A 72 -15.79 -21.02 -34.47
CA ASN A 72 -16.35 -20.82 -35.81
C ASN A 72 -15.59 -21.59 -36.90
N LYS A 73 -14.30 -21.91 -36.70
CA LYS A 73 -13.55 -22.79 -37.61
C LYS A 73 -14.00 -24.25 -37.55
N PHE A 74 -14.63 -24.67 -36.47
CA PHE A 74 -15.14 -26.03 -36.26
C PHE A 74 -16.64 -25.98 -35.90
N PRO A 75 -17.51 -25.55 -36.83
CA PRO A 75 -18.93 -25.37 -36.55
C PRO A 75 -19.62 -26.68 -36.12
N ASN A 76 -19.15 -27.81 -36.65
CA ASN A 76 -19.66 -29.16 -36.37
C ASN A 76 -19.10 -29.79 -35.08
N ALA A 77 -18.18 -29.13 -34.37
CA ALA A 77 -17.65 -29.66 -33.12
C ALA A 77 -18.76 -29.74 -32.06
N SER A 78 -18.74 -30.82 -31.28
CA SER A 78 -19.74 -31.07 -30.23
C SER A 78 -19.80 -29.94 -29.20
N ASP A 79 -21.01 -29.70 -28.67
CA ASP A 79 -21.20 -28.74 -27.58
C ASP A 79 -20.46 -29.17 -26.31
N GLU A 80 -20.24 -30.48 -26.12
CA GLU A 80 -19.40 -31.02 -25.05
C GLU A 80 -17.96 -30.49 -25.15
N LEU A 81 -17.34 -30.52 -26.34
CA LEU A 81 -15.99 -29.98 -26.54
C LEU A 81 -15.93 -28.47 -26.30
N LYS A 82 -16.93 -27.71 -26.75
CA LYS A 82 -17.01 -26.26 -26.49
C LYS A 82 -17.18 -25.98 -25.00
N ASN A 83 -17.99 -26.78 -24.30
CA ASN A 83 -18.21 -26.67 -22.85
C ASN A 83 -16.95 -26.99 -22.04
N VAL A 84 -16.12 -27.94 -22.49
CA VAL A 84 -14.81 -28.21 -21.85
C VAL A 84 -13.92 -26.97 -21.90
N VAL A 85 -13.87 -26.27 -23.05
CA VAL A 85 -13.11 -25.02 -23.19
C VAL A 85 -13.68 -23.92 -22.29
N ASN A 86 -14.99 -23.69 -22.31
CA ASN A 86 -15.64 -22.67 -21.47
C ASN A 86 -15.38 -22.92 -19.97
N THR A 87 -15.60 -24.16 -19.51
CA THR A 87 -15.33 -24.57 -18.13
C THR A 87 -13.84 -24.41 -17.77
N GLY A 88 -12.95 -24.71 -18.72
CA GLY A 88 -11.51 -24.53 -18.57
C GLY A 88 -11.14 -23.05 -18.38
N ILE A 89 -11.78 -22.15 -19.13
CA ILE A 89 -11.58 -20.70 -19.02
C ILE A 89 -12.11 -20.17 -17.68
N GLU A 90 -13.26 -20.66 -17.20
CA GLU A 90 -13.79 -20.29 -15.88
C GLU A 90 -12.84 -20.69 -14.76
N LYS A 91 -12.35 -21.93 -14.76
CA LYS A 91 -11.34 -22.41 -13.80
C LYS A 91 -10.06 -21.58 -13.86
N LEU A 92 -9.58 -21.31 -15.08
CA LEU A 92 -8.41 -20.46 -15.30
C LEU A 92 -8.60 -19.05 -14.71
N THR A 93 -9.80 -18.49 -14.88
CA THR A 93 -10.13 -17.15 -14.36
C THR A 93 -9.97 -17.09 -12.85
N GLU A 94 -10.51 -18.08 -12.13
CA GLU A 94 -10.37 -18.17 -10.67
C GLU A 94 -8.92 -18.42 -10.21
N GLU A 95 -8.17 -19.26 -10.94
CA GLU A 95 -6.74 -19.47 -10.69
C GLU A 95 -5.94 -18.16 -10.80
N ILE A 96 -6.15 -17.40 -11.88
CA ILE A 96 -5.46 -16.14 -12.13
C ILE A 96 -5.88 -15.06 -11.14
N ARG A 97 -7.16 -15.01 -10.73
CA ARG A 97 -7.65 -14.14 -9.65
C ARG A 97 -6.92 -14.42 -8.35
N THR A 98 -6.92 -15.67 -7.91
CA THR A 98 -6.26 -16.09 -6.67
C THR A 98 -4.77 -15.78 -6.70
N LYS A 99 -4.10 -16.06 -7.83
CA LYS A 99 -2.68 -15.79 -8.01
C LYS A 99 -2.36 -14.30 -7.96
N THR A 100 -3.07 -13.48 -8.73
CA THR A 100 -2.85 -12.03 -8.81
C THR A 100 -3.05 -11.37 -7.45
N ARG A 101 -4.09 -11.73 -6.70
CA ARG A 101 -4.31 -11.24 -5.34
C ARG A 101 -3.14 -11.55 -4.42
N LYS A 102 -2.65 -12.80 -4.44
CA LYS A 102 -1.50 -13.22 -3.63
C LYS A 102 -0.23 -12.47 -4.02
N ASP A 103 0.01 -12.28 -5.31
CA ASP A 103 1.18 -11.57 -5.81
C ASP A 103 1.15 -10.08 -5.41
N TYR A 104 -0.02 -9.43 -5.47
CA TYR A 104 -0.21 -8.05 -5.02
C TYR A 104 0.00 -7.92 -3.50
N GLN A 105 -0.56 -8.84 -2.70
CA GLN A 105 -0.35 -8.87 -1.25
C GLN A 105 1.13 -9.00 -0.90
N ASN A 106 1.88 -9.83 -1.63
CA ASN A 106 3.32 -9.96 -1.44
C ASN A 106 4.07 -8.68 -1.83
N ALA A 107 3.69 -8.04 -2.93
CA ALA A 107 4.28 -6.77 -3.36
C ALA A 107 4.07 -5.64 -2.34
N TYR A 108 2.93 -5.65 -1.63
CA TYR A 108 2.57 -4.68 -0.59
C TYR A 108 3.34 -4.85 0.73
N SER A 109 4.07 -5.97 0.91
CA SER A 109 4.74 -6.28 2.18
C SER A 109 5.73 -5.21 2.68
N ASP A 110 6.42 -4.52 1.77
CA ASP A 110 7.36 -3.44 2.10
C ASP A 110 6.64 -2.18 2.59
N MET A 111 5.51 -1.83 1.95
CA MET A 111 4.65 -0.72 2.38
C MET A 111 4.07 -1.02 3.76
N LYS A 112 3.52 -2.23 3.97
CA LYS A 112 3.01 -2.65 5.29
C LYS A 112 4.04 -2.55 6.41
N LYS A 113 5.31 -2.88 6.14
CA LYS A 113 6.40 -2.73 7.11
C LYS A 113 6.69 -1.27 7.40
N PHE A 114 6.56 -0.40 6.40
CA PHE A 114 6.75 1.03 6.54
C PHE A 114 5.63 1.66 7.35
N SER A 115 4.36 1.33 7.10
CA SER A 115 3.21 1.84 7.87
C SER A 115 3.34 1.54 9.36
N LYS A 116 3.78 0.31 9.71
CA LYS A 116 4.08 -0.03 11.11
C LYS A 116 5.12 0.89 11.76
N LYS A 117 6.12 1.36 11.00
CA LYS A 117 7.11 2.32 11.51
C LYS A 117 6.49 3.70 11.72
N VAL A 118 5.59 4.11 10.83
CA VAL A 118 4.85 5.37 10.95
C VAL A 118 3.90 5.32 12.15
N ASP A 119 3.19 4.21 12.36
CA ASP A 119 2.35 3.97 13.53
C ASP A 119 3.15 4.02 14.83
N GLN A 120 4.31 3.39 14.85
CA GLN A 120 5.22 3.41 16.00
C GLN A 120 5.68 4.83 16.31
N LEU A 121 6.07 5.61 15.29
CA LEU A 121 6.42 7.03 15.45
C LEU A 121 5.26 7.80 16.08
N GLY A 122 4.02 7.62 15.60
CA GLY A 122 2.85 8.27 16.19
C GLY A 122 2.55 7.84 17.62
N SER A 123 2.73 6.55 17.94
CA SER A 123 2.56 6.05 19.31
C SER A 123 3.58 6.67 20.27
N ASP A 124 4.84 6.76 19.87
CA ASP A 124 5.90 7.32 20.71
C ASP A 124 5.74 8.84 20.84
N GLU A 125 5.35 9.52 19.76
CA GLU A 125 5.07 10.95 19.78
C GLU A 125 3.90 11.30 20.69
N ARG A 126 2.81 10.51 20.69
CA ARG A 126 1.69 10.73 21.62
C ARG A 126 2.11 10.68 23.09
N LYS A 127 3.05 9.79 23.44
CA LYS A 127 3.59 9.71 24.81
C LYS A 127 4.40 10.96 25.14
N ILE A 128 5.30 11.37 24.25
CA ILE A 128 6.12 12.58 24.41
C ILE A 128 5.21 13.82 24.53
N HIS A 129 4.19 13.92 23.69
CA HIS A 129 3.21 15.00 23.72
C HIS A 129 2.53 15.11 25.09
N ALA A 130 2.02 14.00 25.61
CA ALA A 130 1.38 13.95 26.92
C ALA A 130 2.36 14.28 28.06
N GLU A 131 3.60 13.78 28.00
CA GLU A 131 4.64 14.11 28.96
C GLU A 131 4.91 15.63 28.99
N ILE A 132 5.03 16.28 27.82
CA ILE A 132 5.25 17.73 27.73
C ILE A 132 4.05 18.52 28.27
N GLN A 133 2.82 18.09 28.00
CA GLN A 133 1.61 18.74 28.53
C GLN A 133 1.59 18.75 30.07
N ASN A 134 2.05 17.66 30.70
CA ASN A 134 2.03 17.52 32.15
C ASN A 134 3.17 18.26 32.87
N LEU A 135 4.23 18.67 32.18
CA LEU A 135 5.41 19.29 32.80
C LEU A 135 5.08 20.58 33.57
N GLU A 136 4.15 21.38 33.07
CA GLU A 136 3.76 22.63 33.71
C GLU A 136 3.11 22.38 35.08
N VAL A 137 2.27 21.34 35.16
CA VAL A 137 1.58 20.96 36.40
C VAL A 137 2.56 20.31 37.39
N GLU A 138 3.49 19.49 36.90
CA GLU A 138 4.43 18.74 37.75
C GLU A 138 5.54 19.61 38.37
N TYR A 139 5.97 20.67 37.68
CA TYR A 139 7.14 21.47 38.06
C TYR A 139 6.84 22.98 38.14
N ALA A 140 5.59 23.36 38.40
CA ALA A 140 5.12 24.74 38.42
C ALA A 140 6.07 25.69 39.18
N GLY A 141 6.71 26.61 38.45
CA GLY A 141 7.64 27.62 39.00
C GLY A 141 9.07 27.12 39.26
N ASP A 142 9.37 25.83 39.11
CA ASP A 142 10.72 25.26 39.24
C ASP A 142 11.42 25.19 37.87
N VAL A 143 12.04 26.31 37.50
CA VAL A 143 12.75 26.51 36.22
C VAL A 143 13.80 25.43 35.97
N GLN A 144 14.61 25.08 36.97
CA GLN A 144 15.71 24.13 36.80
C GLN A 144 15.21 22.70 36.55
N LYS A 145 14.21 22.25 37.31
CA LYS A 145 13.64 20.90 37.11
C LYS A 145 12.86 20.83 35.80
N PHE A 146 12.11 21.87 35.45
CA PHE A 146 11.41 21.95 34.17
C PHE A 146 12.39 21.82 33.01
N GLN A 147 13.45 22.63 32.97
CA GLN A 147 14.48 22.57 31.92
C GLN A 147 15.09 21.18 31.78
N LYS A 148 15.43 20.54 32.92
CA LYS A 148 16.06 19.22 32.94
C LYS A 148 15.18 18.13 32.33
N LYS A 149 13.85 18.24 32.50
CA LYS A 149 12.87 17.29 31.96
C LYS A 149 12.44 17.65 30.53
N PHE A 150 12.21 18.93 30.27
CA PHE A 150 11.75 19.43 29.00
C PHE A 150 12.82 19.33 27.89
N GLY A 151 14.09 19.61 28.20
CA GLY A 151 15.18 19.63 27.22
C GLY A 151 15.30 18.35 26.38
N PRO A 152 15.37 17.16 27.01
CA PRO A 152 15.38 15.90 26.27
C PRO A 152 14.12 15.67 25.42
N LEU A 153 12.93 16.04 25.92
CA LEU A 153 11.67 15.85 25.18
C LEU A 153 11.62 16.76 23.94
N ARG A 154 12.03 18.02 24.10
CA ARG A 154 12.18 18.99 23.01
C ARG A 154 13.06 18.46 21.87
N LEU A 155 14.21 17.87 22.20
CA LEU A 155 15.09 17.28 21.20
C LEU A 155 14.45 16.08 20.50
N LYS A 156 13.75 15.20 21.24
CA LYS A 156 13.04 14.06 20.65
C LYS A 156 11.95 14.50 19.66
N VAL A 157 11.12 15.48 20.02
CA VAL A 157 10.08 16.02 19.13
C VAL A 157 10.70 16.57 17.84
N PHE A 158 11.81 17.30 17.97
CA PHE A 158 12.52 17.84 16.81
C PHE A 158 13.12 16.75 15.91
N ASP A 159 13.71 15.70 16.48
CA ASP A 159 14.20 14.55 15.72
C ASP A 159 13.06 13.77 15.05
N ASN A 160 11.90 13.67 15.72
CA ASN A 160 10.69 13.06 15.18
C ASN A 160 10.11 13.86 14.00
N LEU A 161 10.12 15.20 14.06
CA LEU A 161 9.79 16.06 12.92
C LEU A 161 10.64 15.75 11.69
N ARG A 162 11.97 15.72 11.86
CA ARG A 162 12.93 15.40 10.78
C ARG A 162 12.73 13.99 10.25
N THR A 163 12.41 13.05 11.13
CA THR A 163 12.10 11.66 10.75
C THR A 163 10.80 11.59 9.93
N GLY A 164 9.76 12.30 10.35
CA GLY A 164 8.50 12.43 9.63
C GLY A 164 8.69 13.00 8.22
N GLU A 165 9.54 14.02 8.05
CA GLU A 165 9.87 14.56 6.72
C GLU A 165 10.51 13.50 5.81
N LYS A 166 11.49 12.74 6.33
CA LYS A 166 12.14 11.66 5.56
C LYS A 166 11.15 10.56 5.20
N MET A 167 10.24 10.23 6.11
CA MET A 167 9.20 9.24 5.88
C MET A 167 8.28 9.61 4.70
N ILE A 168 7.97 10.89 4.48
CA ILE A 168 7.17 11.32 3.31
C ILE A 168 7.86 10.93 1.99
N PHE A 169 9.17 11.14 1.88
CA PHE A 169 9.91 10.76 0.67
C PHE A 169 10.01 9.24 0.50
N GLN A 170 10.19 8.52 1.61
CA GLN A 170 10.22 7.07 1.61
C GLN A 170 8.86 6.47 1.20
N ASP A 171 7.75 7.01 1.70
CA ASP A 171 6.39 6.62 1.33
C ASP A 171 6.15 6.76 -0.18
N LYS A 172 6.49 7.92 -0.75
CA LYS A 172 6.39 8.17 -2.20
C LYS A 172 7.19 7.17 -3.03
N ARG A 173 8.42 6.87 -2.59
CA ARG A 173 9.28 5.88 -3.26
C ARG A 173 8.68 4.49 -3.19
N LEU A 174 8.20 4.06 -2.02
CA LEU A 174 7.58 2.75 -1.83
C LEU A 174 6.32 2.58 -2.67
N LYS A 175 5.46 3.61 -2.76
CA LYS A 175 4.28 3.61 -3.64
C LYS A 175 4.67 3.47 -5.11
N THR A 176 5.70 4.20 -5.55
CA THR A 176 6.23 4.08 -6.92
C THR A 176 6.76 2.69 -7.21
N ASP A 177 7.54 2.12 -6.29
CA ASP A 177 8.12 0.78 -6.43
C ASP A 177 7.01 -0.29 -6.40
N PHE A 178 5.96 -0.11 -5.60
CA PHE A 178 4.78 -0.97 -5.61
C PHE A 178 4.05 -0.93 -6.95
N THR A 179 3.76 0.26 -7.51
CA THR A 179 3.11 0.38 -8.81
C THR A 179 3.90 -0.33 -9.92
N LYS A 180 5.24 -0.24 -9.90
CA LYS A 180 6.10 -0.98 -10.83
C LYS A 180 5.99 -2.51 -10.65
N LYS A 181 6.06 -3.00 -9.41
CA LYS A 181 5.89 -4.43 -9.12
C LYS A 181 4.53 -4.94 -9.59
N VAL A 182 3.45 -4.19 -9.35
CA VAL A 182 2.09 -4.53 -9.84
C VAL A 182 2.08 -4.62 -11.36
N TYR A 183 2.68 -3.65 -12.06
CA TYR A 183 2.77 -3.67 -13.51
C TYR A 183 3.47 -4.93 -14.05
N ASP A 184 4.58 -5.32 -13.43
CA ASP A 184 5.32 -6.54 -13.80
C ASP A 184 4.50 -7.82 -13.52
N ILE A 185 3.79 -7.85 -12.38
CA ILE A 185 2.87 -8.95 -12.03
C ILE A 185 1.76 -9.06 -13.07
N ASP A 186 1.15 -7.94 -13.46
CA ASP A 186 0.08 -7.89 -14.45
C ASP A 186 0.53 -8.44 -15.80
N HIS A 187 1.70 -8.02 -16.28
CA HIS A 187 2.26 -8.52 -17.53
C HIS A 187 2.52 -10.02 -17.48
N LYS A 188 3.10 -10.49 -16.38
CA LYS A 188 3.40 -11.91 -16.19
C LYS A 188 2.13 -12.76 -16.12
N ASN A 189 1.14 -12.34 -15.34
CA ASN A 189 -0.10 -13.09 -15.13
C ASN A 189 -1.00 -13.05 -16.37
N SER A 190 -1.05 -11.92 -17.07
CA SER A 190 -1.74 -11.80 -18.36
C SER A 190 -1.12 -12.70 -19.43
N ALA A 191 0.21 -12.72 -19.57
CA ALA A 191 0.89 -13.60 -20.51
C ALA A 191 0.67 -15.09 -20.19
N GLU A 192 0.65 -15.45 -18.91
CA GLU A 192 0.32 -16.82 -18.49
C GLU A 192 -1.14 -17.19 -18.82
N CYS A 193 -2.08 -16.27 -18.59
CA CYS A 193 -3.48 -16.45 -18.95
C CYS A 193 -3.62 -16.76 -20.45
N ILE A 194 -3.05 -15.93 -21.32
CA ILE A 194 -3.05 -16.12 -22.78
C ILE A 194 -2.43 -17.47 -23.14
N LYS A 195 -1.30 -17.84 -22.53
CA LYS A 195 -0.62 -19.12 -22.79
C LYS A 195 -1.52 -20.31 -22.44
N LYS A 196 -2.25 -20.27 -21.32
CA LYS A 196 -3.16 -21.34 -20.90
C LYS A 196 -4.41 -21.41 -21.78
N ILE A 197 -4.99 -20.27 -22.20
CA ILE A 197 -6.09 -20.23 -23.17
C ILE A 197 -5.68 -20.85 -24.50
N ASN A 198 -4.51 -20.45 -25.04
CA ASN A 198 -3.99 -21.02 -26.28
C ASN A 198 -3.79 -22.54 -26.19
N LYS A 199 -3.44 -23.08 -25.01
CA LYS A 199 -3.36 -24.52 -24.80
C LYS A 199 -4.74 -25.18 -24.87
N LEU A 200 -5.74 -24.61 -24.20
CA LEU A 200 -7.13 -25.11 -24.26
C LEU A 200 -7.65 -25.13 -25.70
N LEU A 201 -7.40 -24.07 -26.47
CA LEU A 201 -7.81 -23.98 -27.87
C LEU A 201 -7.09 -25.02 -28.76
N LYS A 202 -5.78 -25.22 -28.58
CA LYS A 202 -5.05 -26.28 -29.32
C LYS A 202 -5.56 -27.68 -29.01
N ASP A 203 -5.92 -27.95 -27.76
CA ASP A 203 -6.48 -29.24 -27.38
C ASP A 203 -7.90 -29.43 -27.94
N PHE A 204 -8.70 -28.36 -27.99
CA PHE A 204 -9.99 -28.33 -28.69
C PHE A 204 -9.83 -28.64 -30.18
N GLU A 205 -8.95 -27.94 -30.91
CA GLU A 205 -8.72 -28.14 -32.35
C GLU A 205 -8.34 -29.60 -32.66
N LYS A 206 -7.48 -30.21 -31.83
CA LYS A 206 -7.09 -31.62 -31.98
C LYS A 206 -8.25 -32.59 -31.78
N ASN A 207 -9.17 -32.30 -30.87
CA ASN A 207 -10.31 -33.17 -30.59
C ASN A 207 -11.42 -32.97 -31.62
N ALA A 208 -11.71 -31.73 -32.02
CA ALA A 208 -12.66 -31.41 -33.07
C ALA A 208 -12.24 -32.03 -34.43
N ALA A 209 -10.94 -32.10 -34.72
CA ALA A 209 -10.43 -32.79 -35.91
C ALA A 209 -10.62 -34.32 -35.88
N LYS A 210 -10.81 -34.93 -34.70
CA LYS A 210 -11.13 -36.36 -34.56
C LYS A 210 -12.61 -36.64 -34.72
N GLU A 211 -13.48 -35.72 -34.29
CA GLU A 211 -14.93 -35.84 -34.47
C GLU A 211 -15.37 -35.70 -35.93
N ASN A 212 -14.59 -34.99 -36.75
CA ASN A 212 -14.87 -34.80 -38.18
C ASN A 212 -14.28 -35.92 -39.08
N LYS A 213 -13.72 -36.99 -38.52
CA LYS A 213 -13.26 -38.19 -39.24
C LYS A 213 -14.22 -39.34 -39.04
#